data_AF-A0A6L9J121-F1
#
_entry.id   AF-A0A6L9J121-F1
#
_cell.length_a   1.000
_cell.length_b   1.000
_cell.length_c   1.000
_cell.angle_alpha   90.00
_cell.angle_beta   90.00
_cell.angle_gamma   90.00
#
_symmetry.space_group_name_H-M   'P 1'
#
loop_
_entity.id
_entity.type
_entity.pdbx_description
1 polymer ?
#
loop_
_entity_poly.entity_id
_entity_poly.type
_entity_poly.pdbx_seq_one_letter_code
_entity_poly.pdbx_strand_id
1 'polypeptide(L)'
;MSKARYTERVTIGFTPDQNRRLEELVRVRSRKGEEVNKADLIRTALTFYFMHQDDLPGSRKAIARSVEGKIAEVDRKVDHLTETLENFIERVTKRRS
;
A
#
# COMPACT_ATOMS: atom_id res chain seq x y z
N MET A 1 -11.14 -4.77 26.06
CA MET A 1 -12.02 -3.71 25.54
C MET A 1 -11.85 -3.63 24.03
N SER A 2 -12.83 -4.08 23.26
CA SER A 2 -12.88 -3.84 21.82
C SER A 2 -12.92 -2.32 21.60
N LYS A 3 -11.86 -1.72 21.02
CA LYS A 3 -11.89 -0.32 20.58
C LYS A 3 -13.11 -0.18 19.68
N ALA A 4 -14.15 0.52 20.15
CA ALA A 4 -15.25 0.90 19.29
C ALA A 4 -14.65 1.65 18.11
N ARG A 5 -14.67 1.02 16.92
CA ARG A 5 -14.17 1.62 15.69
C ARG A 5 -15.08 2.81 15.44
N TYR A 6 -14.59 4.00 15.76
CA TYR A 6 -15.30 5.25 15.49
C TYR A 6 -15.76 5.23 14.03
N THR A 7 -17.07 5.36 13.82
CA THR A 7 -17.67 5.37 12.50
C THR A 7 -18.33 6.73 12.32
N GLU A 8 -17.84 7.49 11.36
CA GLU A 8 -18.38 8.81 11.04
C GLU A 8 -19.45 8.70 9.95
N ARG A 9 -20.51 9.51 10.07
CA ARG A 9 -21.52 9.63 9.03
C ARG A 9 -21.20 10.83 8.16
N VAL A 10 -21.15 10.61 6.85
CA VAL A 10 -20.91 11.65 5.85
C VAL A 10 -22.07 11.63 4.86
N THR A 11 -22.58 12.82 4.54
CA THR A 11 -23.55 13.02 3.47
C THR A 11 -22.82 13.51 2.23
N ILE A 12 -22.97 12.79 1.11
CA ILE A 12 -22.32 13.11 -0.16
C ILE A 12 -23.40 13.21 -1.24
N GLY A 13 -23.33 14.27 -2.05
CA GLY A 13 -24.18 14.41 -3.22
C GLY A 13 -23.70 13.51 -4.37
N PHE A 14 -24.63 12.80 -4.99
CA PHE A 14 -24.37 12.02 -6.21
C PHE A 14 -25.22 12.57 -7.35
N THR A 15 -24.70 12.46 -8.58
CA THR A 15 -25.56 12.67 -9.75
C THR A 15 -26.59 11.53 -9.85
N PRO A 16 -27.75 11.76 -10.50
CA PRO A 16 -28.76 10.71 -10.66
C PRO A 16 -28.21 9.43 -11.31
N ASP A 17 -27.32 9.58 -12.32
CA ASP A 17 -26.71 8.45 -13.00
C ASP A 17 -25.75 7.67 -12.08
N GLN A 18 -24.94 8.36 -11.26
CA GLN A 18 -24.06 7.71 -10.29
C GLN A 18 -24.86 6.90 -9.26
N ASN A 19 -25.95 7.47 -8.73
CA ASN A 19 -26.79 6.75 -7.76
C ASN A 19 -27.48 5.54 -8.40
N ARG A 20 -27.99 5.68 -9.63
CA ARG A 20 -28.57 4.56 -10.39
C ARG A 20 -27.58 3.40 -10.57
N ARG A 21 -26.35 3.71 -10.98
CA ARG A 21 -25.29 2.68 -11.15
C ARG A 21 -24.93 1.99 -9.83
N LEU A 22 -24.86 2.75 -8.73
CA LEU A 22 -24.62 2.17 -7.40
C LEU A 22 -25.75 1.21 -6.99
N GLU A 23 -27.00 1.56 -7.25
CA GLU A 23 -28.16 0.69 -6.99
C GLU A 23 -28.13 -0.59 -7.84
N GLU A 24 -27.80 -0.47 -9.12
CA GLU A 24 -27.63 -1.61 -10.01
C GLU A 24 -26.53 -2.55 -9.52
N LEU A 25 -25.39 -2.01 -9.09
CA LEU A 25 -24.29 -2.79 -8.53
C LEU A 25 -24.71 -3.55 -7.26
N VAL A 26 -25.44 -2.89 -6.35
CA VAL A 26 -26.00 -3.56 -5.17
C VAL A 26 -26.90 -4.71 -5.60
N ARG A 27 -27.86 -4.46 -6.53
CA ARG A 27 -28.79 -5.50 -7.01
C ARG A 27 -28.07 -6.69 -7.64
N VAL A 28 -27.06 -6.45 -8.47
CA VAL A 28 -26.29 -7.51 -9.12
C VAL A 28 -25.53 -8.35 -8.09
N ARG A 29 -24.94 -7.72 -7.07
CA ARG A 29 -24.21 -8.44 -5.99
C ARG A 29 -25.15 -9.21 -5.08
N SER A 30 -26.30 -8.63 -4.73
CA SER A 30 -27.34 -9.35 -3.97
C SER A 30 -27.86 -10.58 -4.71
N ARG A 31 -28.00 -10.52 -6.05
CA ARG A 31 -28.35 -11.71 -6.86
C ARG A 31 -27.29 -12.82 -6.81
N LYS A 32 -26.04 -12.48 -6.52
CA LYS A 32 -24.95 -13.45 -6.32
C LYS A 32 -24.85 -13.96 -4.88
N GLY A 33 -25.78 -13.54 -4.00
CA GLY A 33 -25.77 -13.90 -2.57
C GLY A 33 -24.86 -13.04 -1.71
N GLU A 34 -24.31 -11.94 -2.24
CA GLU A 34 -23.51 -11.00 -1.45
C GLU A 34 -24.42 -9.97 -0.76
N GLU A 35 -24.38 -9.91 0.57
CA GLU A 35 -25.03 -8.84 1.34
C GLU A 35 -24.17 -7.58 1.30
N VAL A 36 -24.45 -6.70 0.33
CA VAL A 36 -23.69 -5.46 0.13
C VAL A 36 -24.64 -4.27 0.11
N ASN A 37 -24.32 -3.20 0.85
CA ASN A 37 -25.04 -1.94 0.76
C ASN A 37 -24.24 -0.87 0.00
N LYS A 38 -24.87 0.27 -0.34
CA LYS A 38 -24.21 1.37 -1.05
C LYS A 38 -22.99 1.91 -0.31
N ALA A 39 -23.04 2.00 1.02
CA ALA A 39 -21.94 2.49 1.82
C ALA A 39 -20.72 1.55 1.77
N ASP A 40 -20.94 0.23 1.71
CA ASP A 40 -19.86 -0.74 1.55
C ASP A 40 -19.20 -0.62 0.17
N LEU A 41 -19.99 -0.41 -0.88
CA LEU A 41 -19.47 -0.15 -2.23
C LEU A 41 -18.62 1.12 -2.26
N ILE A 42 -19.10 2.21 -1.66
CA ILE A 42 -18.38 3.48 -1.58
C ILE A 42 -17.09 3.30 -0.78
N ARG A 43 -17.12 2.63 0.37
CA ARG A 43 -15.92 2.34 1.17
C ARG A 43 -14.91 1.50 0.39
N THR A 44 -15.37 0.53 -0.39
CA THR A 44 -14.50 -0.29 -1.25
C THR A 44 -13.86 0.54 -2.34
N ALA A 45 -14.64 1.39 -3.02
CA ALA A 45 -14.14 2.28 -4.06
C ALA A 45 -13.13 3.30 -3.53
N LEU A 46 -13.38 3.90 -2.36
CA LEU A 46 -12.45 4.80 -1.68
C LEU A 46 -11.16 4.07 -1.27
N THR A 47 -11.29 2.86 -0.73
CA THR A 47 -10.12 2.03 -0.39
C THR A 47 -9.28 1.77 -1.64
N PHE A 48 -9.92 1.39 -2.75
CA PHE A 48 -9.26 1.19 -4.02
C PHE A 48 -8.57 2.48 -4.49
N TYR A 49 -9.27 3.61 -4.46
CA TYR A 49 -8.70 4.90 -4.84
C TYR A 49 -7.44 5.21 -4.03
N PHE A 50 -7.49 5.15 -2.69
CA PHE A 50 -6.35 5.44 -1.81
C PHE A 50 -5.20 4.46 -1.97
N MET A 51 -5.46 3.19 -2.29
CA MET A 51 -4.39 2.22 -2.55
C MET A 51 -3.56 2.57 -3.79
N HIS A 52 -4.15 3.28 -4.76
CA HIS A 52 -3.50 3.62 -6.03
C HIS A 52 -2.97 5.06 -6.06
N GLN A 53 -3.24 5.87 -5.02
CA GLN A 53 -2.64 7.18 -4.86
C GLN A 53 -1.19 7.05 -4.36
N ASP A 54 -0.25 7.53 -5.18
CA ASP A 54 1.19 7.54 -4.87
C ASP A 54 1.59 8.66 -3.90
N ASP A 55 0.81 9.73 -3.89
CA ASP A 55 1.01 10.95 -3.12
C ASP A 55 0.43 10.89 -1.70
N LEU A 56 -0.37 9.88 -1.38
CA LEU A 56 -0.95 9.73 -0.05
C LEU A 56 0.07 9.12 0.93
N PRO A 57 0.54 9.86 1.96
CA PRO A 57 1.47 9.34 2.95
C PRO A 57 0.85 8.15 3.69
N GLY A 58 1.59 7.03 3.75
CA GLY A 58 1.11 5.80 4.40
C GLY A 58 0.22 4.90 3.55
N SER A 59 0.01 5.20 2.26
CA SER A 59 -0.59 4.22 1.33
C SER A 59 0.33 2.98 1.20
N ARG A 60 -0.25 1.81 0.92
CA ARG A 60 0.55 0.57 0.76
C ARG A 60 1.62 0.71 -0.33
N LYS A 61 1.32 1.46 -1.39
CA LYS A 61 2.24 1.72 -2.49
C LYS A 61 3.36 2.68 -2.10
N ALA A 62 3.06 3.75 -1.36
CA ALA A 62 4.08 4.63 -0.78
C ALA A 62 4.98 3.88 0.22
N ILE A 63 4.41 2.98 1.03
CA ILE A 63 5.16 2.10 1.92
C ILE A 63 6.06 1.16 1.12
N ALA A 64 5.54 0.48 0.09
CA ALA A 64 6.32 -0.41 -0.76
C ALA A 64 7.51 0.32 -1.41
N ARG A 65 7.29 1.52 -1.98
CA ARG A 65 8.35 2.35 -2.54
C ARG A 65 9.39 2.76 -1.50
N SER A 66 8.96 3.11 -0.28
CA SER A 66 9.88 3.43 0.82
C SER A 66 10.71 2.21 1.26
N VAL A 67 10.09 1.03 1.29
CA VAL A 67 10.77 -0.23 1.63
C VAL A 67 11.77 -0.61 0.54
N GLU A 68 11.39 -0.54 -0.74
CA GLU A 68 12.29 -0.76 -1.88
C GLU A 68 13.50 0.19 -1.83
N GLY A 69 13.27 1.48 -1.55
CA GLY A 69 14.35 2.46 -1.40
C GLY A 69 15.31 2.12 -0.25
N LYS A 70 14.79 1.64 0.88
CA LYS A 70 15.62 1.21 2.03
C LYS A 70 16.41 -0.06 1.73
N ILE A 71 15.82 -1.04 1.03
CA ILE A 71 16.52 -2.25 0.60
C ILE A 71 17.67 -1.88 -0.33
N ALA A 72 17.42 -1.02 -1.32
CA ALA A 72 18.46 -0.55 -2.25
C ALA A 72 19.58 0.25 -1.56
N GLU A 73 19.32 0.87 -0.40
CA GLU A 73 20.35 1.51 0.42
C GLU A 73 21.17 0.47 1.21
N VAL A 74 20.52 -0.56 1.73
CA VAL A 74 21.18 -1.67 2.42
C VAL A 74 22.08 -2.44 1.47
N ASP A 75 21.61 -2.76 0.26
CA ASP A 75 22.40 -3.47 -0.75
C ASP A 75 23.70 -2.71 -1.06
N ARG A 76 23.60 -1.39 -1.29
CA ARG A 76 24.78 -0.54 -1.51
C ARG A 76 25.77 -0.55 -0.33
N LYS A 77 25.29 -0.62 0.91
CA LYS A 77 26.16 -0.71 2.10
C LYS A 77 26.85 -2.07 2.18
N VAL A 78 26.15 -3.15 1.83
CA VAL A 78 26.71 -4.50 1.79
C VAL A 78 27.79 -4.60 0.72
N ASP A 79 27.54 -4.05 -0.47
CA ASP A 79 28.54 -4.01 -1.56
C ASP A 79 29.81 -3.27 -1.09
N HIS A 80 29.64 -2.10 -0.48
CA HIS A 80 30.77 -1.32 0.02
C HIS A 80 31.57 -2.03 1.12
N LEU A 81 30.89 -2.73 2.03
CA LEU A 81 31.56 -3.53 3.07
C LEU A 81 32.31 -4.72 2.48
N THR A 82 31.74 -5.37 1.47
CA THR A 82 32.37 -6.48 0.74
C THR A 82 33.67 -6.00 0.09
N GLU A 83 33.62 -4.90 -0.66
CA GLU A 83 34.82 -4.30 -1.27
C GLU A 83 35.87 -3.93 -0.22
N THR A 84 35.45 -3.36 0.91
CA THR A 84 36.37 -2.97 1.99
C THR A 84 37.05 -4.19 2.62
N LEU A 85 36.31 -5.28 2.80
CA LEU A 85 36.83 -6.54 3.33
C LEU A 85 37.81 -7.20 2.37
N GLU A 86 37.49 -7.25 1.07
CA GLU A 86 38.37 -7.79 0.04
C GLU A 86 39.70 -7.02 -0.01
N ASN A 87 39.63 -5.69 -0.02
CA ASN A 87 40.80 -4.82 0.04
C ASN A 87 41.64 -5.04 1.31
N PHE A 88 40.99 -5.27 2.46
CA PHE A 88 41.69 -5.56 3.71
C PHE A 88 42.41 -6.92 3.65
N ILE A 89 41.71 -7.96 3.19
CA ILE A 89 42.28 -9.30 3.02
C ILE A 89 43.49 -9.21 2.12
N GLU A 90 43.37 -8.57 0.95
CA GLU A 90 44.46 -8.43 -0.02
C GLU A 90 45.70 -7.77 0.61
N ARG A 91 45.50 -6.67 1.35
CA ARG A 91 46.58 -5.97 2.07
C ARG A 91 47.27 -6.84 3.12
N VAL A 92 46.51 -7.65 3.86
CA VAL A 92 47.05 -8.52 4.91
C VAL A 92 47.76 -9.73 4.31
N THR A 93 47.24 -10.32 3.24
CA THR A 93 47.89 -11.45 2.55
C THR A 93 49.14 -11.03 1.80
N LYS A 94 49.15 -9.88 1.11
CA LYS A 94 50.35 -9.36 0.41
C LYS A 94 51.49 -8.96 1.36
N ARG A 95 51.20 -8.65 2.63
CA ARG A 95 52.23 -8.36 3.65
C ARG A 95 52.92 -9.60 4.22
N ARG A 96 52.33 -10.79 4.03
CA ARG A 96 52.85 -12.05 4.59
C ARG A 96 53.66 -12.89 3.60
N SER A 97 53.57 -12.59 2.30
CA SER A 97 54.43 -13.11 1.23
C SER A 97 55.65 -12.21 1.02
#